data_AF-A0A392RAB1-F1
#
_entry.id   AF-A0A392RAB1-F1
#
_cell.length_a   1.000
_cell.length_b   1.000
_cell.length_c   1.000
_cell.angle_alpha   90.00
_cell.angle_beta   90.00
_cell.angle_gamma   90.00
#
_symmetry.space_group_name_H-M   'P 1'
#
loop_
_entity.id
_entity.type
_entity.pdbx_description
1 polymer ?
#
loop_
_entity_poly.entity_id
_entity_poly.type
_entity_poly.pdbx_seq_one_letter_code
_entity_poly.pdbx_strand_id
1 'polypeptide(L)'
;MKFNYELLKIHPEKMVDFESLKINGFDVEEMFIKQGWKRYFDMLNGPIYTRLVKEFWMKASVYDEVSARMEEEELVRNNPKMKGKTREEMGLSKFSGTVIKSVLGLEITISRALLAKLLDVEDS
;
A
#
# COMPACT_ATOMS: atom_id res chain seq x y z
N MET A 1 4.88 -13.74 -0.92
CA MET A 1 5.26 -14.14 0.46
C MET A 1 4.00 -14.71 1.12
N LYS A 2 4.02 -15.90 1.75
CA LYS A 2 2.82 -16.47 2.40
C LYS A 2 2.80 -16.03 3.87
N PHE A 3 2.08 -14.95 4.15
CA PHE A 3 1.83 -14.51 5.53
C PHE A 3 0.60 -15.22 6.10
N ASN A 4 0.64 -15.57 7.39
CA ASN A 4 -0.58 -15.94 8.10
C ASN A 4 -1.34 -14.64 8.47
N TYR A 5 -2.59 -14.54 8.02
CA TYR A 5 -3.47 -13.39 8.26
C TYR A 5 -3.57 -13.00 9.74
N GLU A 6 -3.58 -13.98 10.64
CA GLU A 6 -3.71 -13.78 12.08
C GLU A 6 -2.42 -13.25 12.71
N LEU A 7 -1.27 -13.51 12.10
CA LEU A 7 0.04 -13.04 12.57
C LEU A 7 0.35 -11.60 12.13
N LEU A 8 -0.37 -11.07 11.14
CA LEU A 8 -0.20 -9.69 10.70
C LEU A 8 -0.76 -8.73 11.75
N LYS A 9 0.13 -7.96 12.38
CA LYS A 9 -0.22 -6.84 13.25
C LYS A 9 -0.14 -5.54 12.44
N ILE A 10 -1.22 -4.77 12.47
CA ILE A 10 -1.25 -3.44 11.85
C ILE A 10 -1.03 -2.43 12.97
N HIS A 11 -0.08 -1.52 12.73
CA HIS A 11 0.14 -0.34 13.56
C HIS A 11 -0.38 0.87 12.78
N PRO A 12 -1.62 1.30 13.03
CA PRO A 12 -2.14 2.49 12.39
C PRO A 12 -1.54 3.73 13.07
N GLU A 13 -1.19 4.71 12.25
CA GLU A 13 -0.89 6.04 12.74
C GLU A 13 -2.23 6.75 13.01
N LYS A 14 -2.44 7.18 14.26
CA LYS A 14 -3.62 7.95 14.67
C LYS A 14 -3.17 9.39 14.89
N MET A 15 -3.98 10.34 14.42
CA MET A 15 -3.75 11.77 14.67
C MET A 15 -3.84 12.10 16.17
N VAL A 16 -4.73 11.41 16.89
CA VAL A 16 -4.84 11.48 18.36
C VAL A 16 -4.77 10.07 18.92
N ASP A 17 -3.64 9.73 19.52
CA ASP A 17 -3.37 8.41 20.10
C ASP A 17 -3.23 8.47 21.63
N PHE A 18 -4.37 8.35 22.33
CA PHE A 18 -4.39 8.35 23.80
C PHE A 18 -3.66 7.14 24.41
N GLU A 19 -3.60 6.01 23.71
CA GLU A 19 -2.89 4.82 24.17
C GLU A 19 -1.38 5.08 24.20
N SER A 20 -0.85 5.64 23.11
CA SER A 20 0.56 6.06 23.04
C SER A 20 0.88 7.15 24.07
N LEU A 21 0.03 8.18 24.20
CA LEU A 21 0.22 9.24 25.20
C LEU A 21 0.29 8.69 26.64
N LYS A 22 -0.62 7.78 26.99
CA LYS A 22 -0.68 7.15 28.31
C LYS A 22 0.57 6.32 28.62
N ILE A 23 1.05 5.53 27.64
CA ILE A 23 2.31 4.76 27.77
C ILE A 23 3.51 5.69 28.01
N ASN A 24 3.48 6.91 27.47
CA ASN A 24 4.50 7.93 27.66
C ASN A 24 4.26 8.84 28.89
N GLY A 25 3.35 8.48 29.79
CA GLY A 25 3.10 9.18 31.05
C GLY A 25 2.09 10.33 30.98
N PHE A 26 1.38 10.49 29.86
CA PHE A 26 0.35 11.51 29.66
C PHE A 26 -1.05 10.88 29.65
N ASP A 27 -1.66 10.70 30.82
CA ASP A 27 -3.04 10.19 30.95
C ASP A 27 -4.05 11.34 30.92
N VAL A 28 -4.37 11.83 29.71
CA VAL A 28 -5.23 13.00 29.47
C VAL A 28 -6.55 12.68 28.76
N GLU A 29 -6.78 11.42 28.40
CA GLU A 29 -7.96 11.00 27.62
C GLU A 29 -9.28 11.42 28.28
N GLU A 30 -9.42 11.12 29.57
CA GLU A 30 -10.65 11.40 30.31
C GLU A 30 -10.99 12.90 30.34
N MET A 31 -9.98 13.76 30.38
CA MET A 31 -10.15 15.22 30.34
C MET A 31 -10.84 15.67 29.06
N PHE A 32 -10.44 15.13 27.91
CA PHE A 32 -11.04 15.49 26.63
C PHE A 32 -12.40 14.81 26.40
N ILE A 33 -12.57 13.58 26.89
CA ILE A 33 -13.86 12.88 26.83
C ILE A 33 -14.92 13.67 27.61
N LYS A 34 -14.59 14.15 28.83
CA LYS A 34 -15.49 14.97 29.66
C LYS A 34 -15.89 16.29 29.00
N GLN A 35 -15.03 16.85 28.14
CA GLN A 35 -15.33 18.04 27.34
C GLN A 35 -16.14 17.73 26.08
N GLY A 36 -16.46 16.46 25.79
CA GLY A 36 -17.25 16.06 24.63
C GLY A 36 -16.47 15.90 23.32
N TRP A 37 -15.13 15.90 23.36
CA TRP A 37 -14.29 15.89 22.15
C TRP A 37 -14.13 14.51 21.50
N LYS A 38 -14.59 13.45 22.16
CA LYS A 38 -14.38 12.06 21.69
C LYS A 38 -14.79 11.86 20.23
N ARG A 39 -15.98 12.34 19.85
CA ARG A 39 -16.49 12.19 18.48
C ARG A 39 -15.64 12.92 17.44
N TYR A 40 -15.08 14.07 17.82
CA TYR A 40 -14.19 14.83 16.95
C TYR A 40 -12.87 14.09 16.73
N PHE A 41 -12.29 13.50 17.78
CA PHE A 41 -11.06 12.70 17.64
C PHE A 41 -11.29 11.38 16.90
N ASP A 42 -12.42 10.71 17.12
CA ASP A 42 -12.82 9.54 16.34
C ASP A 42 -12.93 9.89 14.84
N MET A 43 -13.46 11.08 14.52
CA MET A 43 -13.54 11.59 13.15
C MET A 43 -12.17 11.94 12.57
N LEU A 44 -11.28 12.58 13.34
CA LEU A 44 -9.91 12.91 12.90
C LEU A 44 -9.07 11.66 12.62
N ASN A 45 -9.16 10.65 13.48
CA ASN A 45 -8.47 9.38 13.29
C ASN A 45 -9.03 8.60 12.08
N GLY A 46 -10.32 8.77 11.80
CA GLY A 46 -10.99 8.13 10.67
C GLY A 46 -11.10 6.61 10.81
N PRO A 47 -11.82 5.95 9.89
CA PRO A 47 -11.90 4.50 9.86
C PRO A 47 -10.58 3.89 9.37
N ILE A 48 -10.08 2.88 10.09
CA ILE A 48 -8.94 2.08 9.66
C ILE A 48 -9.47 0.75 9.11
N TYR A 49 -9.36 0.57 7.80
CA TYR A 49 -9.77 -0.66 7.11
C TYR A 49 -8.72 -1.77 7.25
N THR A 50 -8.54 -2.28 8.46
CA THR A 50 -7.50 -3.27 8.78
C THR A 50 -7.54 -4.50 7.88
N ARG A 51 -8.72 -5.04 7.59
CA ARG A 51 -8.87 -6.18 6.68
C ARG A 51 -8.36 -5.87 5.28
N LEU A 52 -8.71 -4.71 4.74
CA LEU A 52 -8.28 -4.29 3.41
C LEU A 52 -6.76 -4.16 3.33
N VAL A 53 -6.15 -3.55 4.35
CA VAL A 53 -4.69 -3.40 4.44
C VAL A 53 -3.99 -4.76 4.52
N LYS A 54 -4.51 -5.69 5.34
CA LYS A 54 -3.95 -7.06 5.42
C LYS A 54 -4.06 -7.78 4.07
N GLU A 55 -5.23 -7.77 3.47
CA GLU A 55 -5.47 -8.42 2.17
C GLU A 55 -4.57 -7.82 1.08
N PHE A 56 -4.37 -6.50 1.10
CA PHE A 56 -3.51 -5.79 0.17
C PHE A 56 -2.09 -6.34 0.26
N TRP A 57 -1.50 -6.34 1.46
CA TRP A 57 -0.11 -6.78 1.67
C TRP A 57 0.08 -8.28 1.46
N MET A 58 -0.94 -9.10 1.74
CA MET A 58 -0.88 -10.54 1.47
C MET A 58 -0.84 -10.87 -0.03
N LYS A 59 -1.48 -10.04 -0.86
CA LYS A 59 -1.51 -10.21 -2.33
C LYS A 59 -0.51 -9.32 -3.05
N ALA A 60 0.15 -8.42 -2.34
CA ALA A 60 1.12 -7.50 -2.91
C ALA A 60 2.33 -8.27 -3.44
N SER A 61 2.83 -7.82 -4.58
CA SER A 61 4.07 -8.29 -5.19
C SER A 61 4.88 -7.09 -5.69
N VAL A 62 6.20 -7.23 -5.66
CA VAL A 62 7.10 -6.25 -6.27
C VAL A 62 7.15 -6.54 -7.75
N TYR A 63 6.85 -5.53 -8.56
CA TYR A 63 6.99 -5.57 -10.00
C TYR A 63 8.20 -4.73 -10.38
N ASP A 64 9.29 -5.41 -10.73
CA ASP A 64 10.57 -4.84 -11.11
C ASP A 64 10.87 -5.09 -12.59
N GLU A 65 12.05 -4.66 -13.05
CA GLU A 65 12.47 -4.82 -14.44
C GLU A 65 12.55 -6.30 -14.87
N VAL A 66 12.94 -7.19 -13.94
CA VAL A 66 13.00 -8.63 -14.20
C VAL A 66 11.60 -9.19 -14.42
N SER A 67 10.64 -8.81 -13.58
CA SER A 67 9.23 -9.18 -13.71
C SER A 67 8.64 -8.68 -15.03
N ALA A 68 8.98 -7.45 -15.43
CA ALA A 68 8.56 -6.86 -16.69
C ALA A 68 9.11 -7.64 -17.90
N ARG A 69 10.39 -8.04 -17.87
CA ARG A 69 11.01 -8.87 -18.92
C ARG A 69 10.41 -10.27 -18.98
N MET A 70 10.18 -10.90 -17.83
CA MET A 70 9.57 -12.24 -17.77
C MET A 70 8.16 -12.25 -18.38
N GLU A 71 7.38 -11.19 -18.16
CA GLU A 71 6.04 -11.01 -18.76
C GLU A 71 6.10 -10.93 -20.29
N GLU A 72 7.08 -10.21 -20.85
CA GLU A 72 7.33 -10.17 -22.30
C GLU A 72 7.72 -11.55 -22.85
N GLU A 73 8.68 -12.21 -22.20
CA GLU A 73 9.17 -13.54 -22.60
C GLU A 73 8.05 -14.58 -22.57
N GLU A 74 7.17 -14.52 -21.56
CA GLU A 74 6.01 -15.39 -21.44
C GLU A 74 4.99 -15.15 -22.56
N LEU A 75 4.71 -13.90 -22.91
CA LEU A 75 3.84 -13.58 -24.05
C LEU A 75 4.44 -14.03 -25.38
N VAL A 76 5.74 -13.87 -25.59
CA VAL A 76 6.42 -14.34 -26.80
C VAL A 76 6.41 -15.87 -26.87
N ARG A 77 6.60 -16.56 -25.74
CA ARG A 77 6.50 -18.02 -25.65
C ARG A 77 5.09 -18.52 -25.99
N ASN A 78 4.06 -17.83 -25.51
CA ASN A 78 2.66 -18.18 -25.79
C ASN A 78 2.22 -17.77 -27.21
N ASN A 79 2.81 -16.71 -27.76
CA ASN A 79 2.53 -16.19 -29.10
C ASN A 79 3.81 -15.70 -29.80
N PRO A 80 4.46 -16.57 -30.62
CA PRO A 80 5.71 -16.24 -31.30
C PRO A 80 5.65 -15.02 -32.23
N LYS A 81 4.46 -14.58 -32.66
CA LYS A 81 4.27 -13.38 -33.49
C LYS A 81 4.55 -12.07 -32.74
N MET A 82 4.65 -12.13 -31.41
CA MET A 82 4.98 -10.97 -30.58
C MET A 82 6.49 -10.72 -30.50
N LYS A 83 7.32 -11.64 -31.00
CA LYS A 83 8.77 -11.48 -30.97
C LYS A 83 9.21 -10.22 -31.74
N GLY A 84 9.99 -9.35 -31.08
CA GLY A 84 10.54 -8.13 -31.66
C GLY A 84 9.59 -6.92 -31.66
N LYS A 85 8.38 -7.06 -31.12
CA LYS A 85 7.47 -5.93 -30.89
C LYS A 85 7.84 -5.17 -29.62
N THR A 86 7.41 -3.92 -29.53
CA THR A 86 7.48 -3.13 -28.30
C THR A 86 6.42 -3.59 -27.29
N ARG A 87 6.63 -3.27 -25.99
CA ARG A 87 5.66 -3.59 -24.92
C ARG A 87 4.24 -3.13 -25.23
N GLU A 88 4.12 -1.91 -25.74
CA GLU A 88 2.83 -1.30 -26.06
C GLU A 88 2.12 -2.05 -27.21
N GLU A 89 2.87 -2.48 -28.23
CA GLU A 89 2.35 -3.31 -29.33
C GLU A 89 1.99 -4.75 -28.89
N MET A 90 2.58 -5.23 -27.79
CA MET A 90 2.19 -6.49 -27.14
C MET A 90 0.95 -6.32 -26.25
N GLY A 91 0.45 -5.09 -26.05
CA GLY A 91 -0.64 -4.77 -25.13
C GLY A 91 -0.21 -4.70 -23.67
N LEU A 92 1.10 -4.68 -23.40
CA LEU A 92 1.65 -4.53 -22.06
C LEU A 92 1.80 -3.07 -21.67
N SER A 93 1.65 -2.78 -20.38
CA SER A 93 1.97 -1.46 -19.84
C SER A 93 3.47 -1.16 -19.95
N LYS A 94 3.80 0.09 -20.23
CA LYS A 94 5.18 0.59 -20.19
C LYS A 94 5.75 0.43 -18.79
N PHE A 95 6.96 -0.12 -18.70
CA PHE A 95 7.69 -0.16 -17.43
C PHE A 95 8.22 1.24 -17.11
N SER A 96 7.75 1.83 -16.01
CA SER A 96 8.15 3.15 -15.54
C SER A 96 9.05 3.13 -14.30
N GLY A 97 9.29 1.94 -13.73
CA GLY A 97 10.11 1.75 -12.54
C GLY A 97 9.56 0.64 -11.65
N THR A 98 10.30 0.32 -10.59
CA THR A 98 9.88 -0.67 -9.60
C THR A 98 8.65 -0.17 -8.83
N VAL A 99 7.61 -0.98 -8.80
CA VAL A 99 6.35 -0.66 -8.10
C VAL A 99 5.85 -1.84 -7.28
N ILE A 100 5.00 -1.57 -6.29
CA ILE A 100 4.28 -2.61 -5.57
C ILE A 100 2.88 -2.70 -6.16
N LYS A 101 2.52 -3.88 -6.68
CA LYS A 101 1.19 -4.15 -7.25
C LYS A 101 0.41 -5.10 -6.36
N SER A 102 -0.90 -4.86 -6.21
CA SER A 102 -1.83 -5.79 -5.57
C SER A 102 -3.19 -5.73 -6.24
N VAL A 103 -3.87 -6.88 -6.36
CA VAL A 103 -5.20 -6.98 -6.97
C VAL A 103 -6.23 -7.35 -5.92
N LEU A 104 -7.11 -6.40 -5.62
CA LEU A 104 -8.22 -6.53 -4.66
C LEU A 104 -9.55 -6.12 -5.32
N GLY A 105 -9.84 -6.70 -6.50
CA GLY A 105 -10.96 -6.29 -7.36
C GLY A 105 -10.67 -5.03 -8.18
N LEU A 106 -9.74 -4.20 -7.71
CA LEU A 106 -9.07 -3.13 -8.45
C LEU A 106 -7.56 -3.39 -8.44
N GLU A 107 -6.86 -3.03 -9.52
CA GLU A 107 -5.39 -2.99 -9.55
C GLU A 107 -4.92 -1.75 -8.79
N ILE A 108 -4.21 -1.96 -7.68
CA ILE A 108 -3.60 -0.91 -6.88
C ILE A 108 -2.09 -0.97 -7.11
N THR A 109 -1.50 0.18 -7.45
CA THR A 109 -0.06 0.33 -7.65
C THR A 109 0.49 1.40 -6.71
N ILE A 110 1.50 1.05 -5.92
CA ILE A 110 2.28 1.99 -5.11
C ILE A 110 3.62 2.19 -5.81
N SER A 111 3.84 3.38 -6.32
CA SER A 111 5.11 3.80 -6.93
C SER A 111 5.98 4.55 -5.94
N ARG A 112 7.26 4.69 -6.27
CA ARG A 112 8.18 5.54 -5.52
C ARG A 112 7.69 6.99 -5.44
N ALA A 113 7.23 7.55 -6.56
CA ALA A 113 6.66 8.89 -6.62
C ALA A 113 5.47 9.07 -5.66
N LEU A 114 4.63 8.05 -5.50
CA LEU A 114 3.51 8.09 -4.55
C LEU A 114 4.01 8.16 -3.11
N LEU A 115 5.04 7.38 -2.76
CA LEU A 115 5.65 7.41 -1.43
C LEU A 115 6.37 8.74 -1.16
N ALA A 116 7.11 9.26 -2.13
CA ALA A 116 7.78 10.56 -2.02
C ALA A 116 6.77 11.68 -1.77
N LYS A 117 5.67 11.70 -2.53
CA LYS A 117 4.56 12.65 -2.33
C LYS A 117 3.87 12.50 -0.97
N LEU A 118 3.69 11.27 -0.49
CA LEU A 118 3.07 11.00 0.82
C LEU A 118 3.94 11.52 1.97
N LEU A 119 5.26 11.36 1.84
CA LEU A 119 6.26 11.75 2.84
C LEU A 119 6.71 13.21 2.71
N ASP A 120 6.21 13.93 1.71
CA ASP A 120 6.62 15.30 1.37
C ASP A 120 8.14 15.43 1.14
N VAL A 121 8.72 14.50 0.38
CA VAL A 121 10.13 14.49 -0.02
C VAL A 121 10.30 14.50 -1.54
N GLU A 122 11.47 14.94 -2.01
CA GLU A 122 11.82 14.89 -3.43
C GLU A 122 11.98 13.45 -3.93
N ASP A 123 11.36 13.15 -5.08
CA ASP A 123 11.54 11.90 -5.81
C ASP A 123 12.84 11.97 -6.63
N SER A 124 13.99 11.73 -5.98
CA SER A 124 15.35 11.97 -6.49
C SER A 124 16.02 10.81 -7.20
#